data_AF-A0A2U0RZ92-F1
#
_entry.id   AF-A0A2U0RZ92-F1
#
_cell.length_a   1.000
_cell.length_b   1.000
_cell.length_c   1.000
_cell.angle_alpha   90.00
_cell.angle_beta   90.00
_cell.angle_gamma   90.00
#
_symmetry.space_group_name_H-M   'P 1'
#
loop_
_entity.id
_entity.type
_entity.pdbx_description
1 polymer ?
#
loop_
_entity_poly.entity_id
_entity_poly.type
_entity_poly.pdbx_seq_one_letter_code
_entity_poly.pdbx_strand_id
1 'polypeptide(L)'
;MSWIRNNNKIIVAIGVFLICAGIGVILVNQSEIDGLEETLTNETLSAEEVWRFEGALEWWRATYFDVTIPLSTFLTLSGLALVVSSALISVLKDMDE
;
A
#
# COMPACT_ATOMS: atom_id res chain seq x y z
N MET A 1 -25.70 -0.84 -23.90
CA MET A 1 -24.26 -0.47 -24.00
C MET A 1 -23.76 0.52 -22.94
N SER A 2 -24.56 1.41 -22.34
CA SER A 2 -24.04 2.36 -21.33
C SER A 2 -23.63 1.73 -19.99
N TRP A 3 -24.34 0.67 -19.57
CA TRP A 3 -24.13 0.03 -18.26
C TRP A 3 -22.77 -0.67 -18.15
N ILE A 4 -22.37 -1.42 -19.18
CA ILE A 4 -21.08 -2.13 -19.24
C ILE A 4 -19.89 -1.14 -19.26
N ARG A 5 -20.01 -0.04 -20.02
CA ARG A 5 -18.95 0.98 -20.11
C ARG A 5 -18.76 1.74 -18.80
N ASN A 6 -19.84 1.93 -18.03
CA ASN A 6 -19.76 2.59 -16.73
C ASN A 6 -19.12 1.67 -15.67
N ASN A 7 -19.42 0.36 -15.72
CA ASN A 7 -18.81 -0.62 -14.82
C ASN A 7 -17.30 -0.78 -15.02
N ASN A 8 -16.81 -0.77 -16.28
CA ASN A 8 -15.35 -0.84 -16.52
C ASN A 8 -14.59 0.34 -15.92
N LYS A 9 -15.13 1.56 -16.02
CA LYS A 9 -14.52 2.75 -15.39
C LYS A 9 -14.45 2.62 -13.88
N ILE A 10 -15.50 2.08 -13.26
CA ILE A 10 -15.55 1.85 -11.82
C ILE A 10 -14.53 0.78 -11.40
N ILE A 11 -14.42 -0.33 -12.15
CA ILE A 11 -13.46 -1.40 -11.88
C ILE A 11 -12.02 -0.87 -11.95
N VAL A 12 -11.70 -0.08 -12.98
CA VAL A 12 -10.37 0.55 -13.11
C VAL A 12 -10.11 1.53 -11.96
N ALA A 13 -11.10 2.35 -11.58
CA ALA A 13 -10.95 3.27 -10.45
C ALA A 13 -10.69 2.54 -9.13
N ILE A 14 -11.40 1.43 -8.87
CA ILE A 14 -11.16 0.57 -7.71
C ILE A 14 -9.75 -0.04 -7.77
N GLY A 15 -9.33 -0.53 -8.94
CA GLY A 15 -7.99 -1.10 -9.12
C GLY A 15 -6.88 -0.09 -8.83
N VAL A 16 -6.99 1.13 -9.36
CA VAL A 16 -6.06 2.23 -9.08
C VAL A 16 -6.07 2.59 -7.60
N PHE A 17 -7.25 2.67 -6.97
CA PHE A 17 -7.36 2.95 -5.55
C PHE A 17 -6.62 1.89 -4.70
N LEU A 18 -6.77 0.61 -5.02
CA LEU A 18 -6.09 -0.48 -4.30
C LEU A 18 -4.56 -0.41 -4.46
N ILE A 19 -4.07 -0.06 -5.66
CA ILE A 19 -2.63 0.15 -5.90
C ILE A 19 -2.12 1.31 -5.04
N CYS A 20 -2.82 2.45 -5.06
CA CYS A 20 -2.45 3.61 -4.24
C CYS A 20 -2.50 3.30 -2.74
N ALA A 21 -3.50 2.55 -2.28
CA ALA A 21 -3.62 2.13 -0.90
C ALA A 21 -2.45 1.20 -0.50
N GLY A 22 -2.10 0.23 -1.35
CA GLY A 22 -0.95 -0.64 -1.13
C GLY A 22 0.36 0.14 -0.98
N ILE A 23 0.64 1.06 -1.90
CA ILE A 23 1.83 1.91 -1.82
C ILE A 23 1.79 2.81 -0.56
N GLY A 24 0.64 3.41 -0.26
CA GLY A 24 0.48 4.27 0.90
C GLY A 24 0.78 3.56 2.22
N VAL A 25 0.34 2.30 2.37
CA VAL A 25 0.61 1.49 3.56
C VAL A 25 2.12 1.28 3.78
N ILE A 26 2.90 1.05 2.71
CA ILE A 26 4.37 0.94 2.82
C ILE A 26 4.98 2.27 3.24
N LEU A 27 4.60 3.36 2.59
CA LEU A 27 5.19 4.69 2.83
C LEU A 27 4.94 5.18 4.24
N VAL A 28 3.74 4.95 4.80
CA VAL A 28 3.43 5.33 6.18
C VAL A 28 4.33 4.57 7.16
N ASN A 29 4.46 3.26 7.01
CA ASN A 29 5.29 2.49 7.94
C ASN A 29 6.77 2.88 7.82
N GLN A 30 7.29 3.07 6.60
CA GLN A 30 8.66 3.56 6.39
C GLN A 30 8.87 4.93 7.06
N SER A 31 7.93 5.87 6.90
CA SER A 31 8.03 7.19 7.52
C SER A 31 8.07 7.13 9.05
N GLU A 32 7.33 6.22 9.67
CA GLU A 32 7.34 6.04 11.13
C GLU A 32 8.68 5.44 11.61
N ILE A 33 9.20 4.45 10.88
CA ILE A 33 10.53 3.86 11.17
C ILE A 33 11.63 4.93 11.06
N ASP A 34 11.67 5.65 9.94
CA ASP A 34 12.69 6.67 9.68
C ASP A 34 12.64 7.79 10.73
N GLY A 35 11.44 8.25 11.10
CA GLY A 35 11.25 9.28 12.13
C GLY A 35 11.71 8.84 13.52
N LEU A 36 11.45 7.58 13.89
CA LEU A 36 11.91 7.01 15.16
C LEU A 36 13.44 6.85 15.20
N GLU A 37 14.05 6.40 14.09
CA GLU A 37 15.51 6.29 13.97
C GLU A 37 16.19 7.67 14.05
N GLU A 38 15.61 8.68 13.42
CA GLU A 38 16.11 10.06 13.49
C GLU A 38 16.04 10.59 14.91
N THR A 39 14.91 10.38 15.61
CA THR A 39 14.70 10.82 17.00
C THR A 39 15.71 10.18 17.94
N LEU A 40 15.95 8.87 17.81
CA LEU A 40 16.92 8.13 18.62
C LEU A 40 18.37 8.56 18.37
N THR A 41 18.68 9.07 17.18
CA THR A 41 20.05 9.43 16.80
C THR A 41 20.39 10.89 17.11
N ASN A 42 19.42 11.80 17.02
CA ASN A 42 19.65 13.25 17.03
C ASN A 42 19.23 13.95 18.33
N GLU A 43 18.43 13.32 19.18
CA GLU A 43 17.94 13.94 20.42
C GLU A 43 18.66 13.40 21.67
N THR A 44 19.00 14.30 22.60
CA THR A 44 19.46 13.91 23.94
C THR A 44 18.25 13.54 24.79
N LEU A 45 17.80 12.30 24.63
CA LEU A 45 16.66 11.72 25.32
C LEU A 45 17.03 11.23 26.72
N SER A 46 16.05 11.19 27.62
CA SER A 46 16.19 10.48 28.88
C SER A 46 16.21 8.96 28.64
N ALA A 47 16.77 8.19 29.58
CA ALA A 47 16.86 6.73 29.46
C ALA A 47 15.48 6.05 29.29
N GLU A 48 14.43 6.59 29.90
CA GLU A 48 13.06 6.08 29.75
C GLU A 48 12.51 6.35 28.34
N GLU A 49 12.80 7.52 27.77
CA GLU A 49 12.37 7.86 26.42
C GLU A 49 13.11 7.04 25.35
N VAL A 50 14.40 6.79 25.54
CA VAL A 50 15.18 5.89 24.68
C VAL A 50 14.53 4.51 24.64
N TRP A 51 14.26 3.92 25.81
CA TRP A 51 13.63 2.59 25.88
C TRP A 51 12.26 2.57 25.21
N ARG A 52 11.46 3.63 25.39
CA ARG A 52 10.15 3.75 24.75
C ARG A 52 10.25 3.81 23.22
N PHE A 53 11.17 4.60 22.69
CA PHE A 53 11.34 4.76 21.24
C PHE A 53 11.99 3.53 20.59
N GLU A 54 12.93 2.86 21.26
CA GLU A 54 13.48 1.58 20.80
C GLU A 54 12.38 0.51 20.72
N GLY A 55 11.52 0.42 21.74
CA GLY A 55 10.39 -0.52 21.73
C GLY A 55 9.37 -0.20 20.63
N ALA A 56 9.08 1.09 20.39
CA ALA A 56 8.23 1.50 19.29
C ALA A 56 8.85 1.16 17.93
N LEU A 57 10.16 1.38 17.75
CA LEU A 57 10.89 1.08 16.53
C LEU A 57 10.89 -0.42 16.23
N GLU A 58 11.11 -1.25 17.25
CA GLU A 58 11.05 -2.70 17.12
C GLU A 58 9.64 -3.17 16.72
N TRP A 59 8.60 -2.59 17.32
CA TRP A 59 7.21 -2.89 16.96
C TRP A 59 6.89 -2.52 15.50
N TRP A 60 7.31 -1.34 15.04
CA TRP A 60 7.09 -0.90 13.65
C TRP A 60 7.85 -1.78 12.67
N ARG A 61 9.10 -2.13 12.97
CA ARG A 61 9.90 -3.07 12.14
C ARG A 61 9.25 -4.46 12.07
N ALA A 62 8.77 -5.01 13.18
CA ALA A 62 8.05 -6.28 13.16
C ALA A 62 6.77 -6.19 12.33
N THR A 63 5.97 -5.15 12.57
CA THR A 63 4.72 -4.89 11.83
C THR A 63 4.96 -4.66 10.34
N TYR A 64 6.13 -4.12 9.97
CA TYR A 64 6.53 -3.94 8.58
C TYR A 64 6.61 -5.28 7.84
N PHE A 65 7.34 -6.24 8.42
CA PHE A 65 7.51 -7.56 7.79
C PHE A 65 6.26 -8.44 7.89
N ASP A 66 5.60 -8.46 9.05
CA ASP A 66 4.51 -9.40 9.31
C ASP A 66 3.18 -9.00 8.69
N VAL A 67 2.93 -7.69 8.59
CA VAL A 67 1.61 -7.16 8.18
C VAL A 67 1.73 -6.26 6.96
N THR A 68 2.64 -5.30 6.98
CA THR A 68 2.67 -4.21 6.00
C THR A 68 3.07 -4.71 4.61
N ILE A 69 4.15 -5.50 4.52
CA ILE A 69 4.59 -6.09 3.24
C ILE A 69 3.50 -7.01 2.67
N PRO A 70 2.95 -8.01 3.41
CA PRO A 70 1.90 -8.88 2.87
C PRO A 70 0.65 -8.11 2.44
N LEU A 71 0.17 -7.18 3.27
CA LEU A 71 -1.02 -6.39 2.99
C LEU A 71 -0.83 -5.49 1.76
N SER A 72 0.29 -4.76 1.71
CA SER A 72 0.60 -3.89 0.57
C SER A 72 0.74 -4.69 -0.73
N THR A 73 1.42 -5.83 -0.67
CA THR A 73 1.57 -6.74 -1.81
C THR A 73 0.22 -7.23 -2.29
N PHE A 74 -0.64 -7.67 -1.37
CA PHE A 74 -1.98 -8.14 -1.69
C PHE A 74 -2.85 -7.05 -2.33
N LEU A 75 -2.86 -5.85 -1.76
CA LEU A 75 -3.60 -4.71 -2.30
C LEU A 75 -3.11 -4.31 -3.70
N THR A 76 -1.78 -4.20 -3.87
CA THR A 76 -1.17 -3.80 -5.13
C THR A 76 -1.40 -4.82 -6.22
N LEU A 77 -1.20 -6.12 -5.94
CA LEU A 77 -1.44 -7.20 -6.91
C LEU A 77 -2.91 -7.32 -7.27
N SER A 78 -3.82 -7.20 -6.30
CA SER A 78 -5.27 -7.24 -6.56
C SER A 78 -5.70 -6.06 -7.42
N GLY A 79 -5.20 -4.85 -7.13
CA GLY A 79 -5.46 -3.67 -7.93
C GLY A 79 -4.93 -3.79 -9.35
N LEU A 80 -3.69 -4.30 -9.51
CA LEU A 80 -3.09 -4.56 -10.82
C LEU A 80 -3.92 -5.58 -11.62
N ALA A 81 -4.33 -6.68 -10.99
CA ALA A 81 -5.14 -7.71 -11.63
C ALA A 81 -6.49 -7.15 -12.12
N LEU A 82 -7.14 -6.27 -11.36
CA LEU A 82 -8.39 -5.61 -11.78
C LEU A 82 -8.18 -4.69 -12.99
N VAL A 83 -7.11 -3.89 -13.00
CA VAL A 83 -6.82 -2.99 -14.13
C VAL A 83 -6.48 -3.80 -15.39
N VAL A 84 -5.63 -4.82 -15.27
CA VAL A 84 -5.22 -5.66 -16.40
C VAL A 84 -6.38 -6.46 -16.96
N SER A 85 -7.20 -7.09 -16.11
CA SER A 85 -8.38 -7.85 -16.56
C SER A 85 -9.39 -6.95 -17.28
N SER A 86 -9.62 -5.72 -16.79
CA SER A 86 -10.50 -4.77 -17.46
C SER A 86 -9.98 -4.37 -18.84
N ALA A 87 -8.66 -4.16 -18.98
CA ALA A 87 -8.04 -3.87 -20.27
C ALA A 87 -8.17 -5.05 -21.25
N LEU A 88 -7.88 -6.27 -20.80
CA LEU A 88 -8.00 -7.49 -21.62
C LEU A 88 -9.44 -7.71 -22.12
N ILE A 89 -10.44 -7.52 -21.24
CA ILE A 89 -11.86 -7.64 -21.61
C ILE A 89 -12.22 -6.58 -22.67
N SER A 90 -11.70 -5.37 -22.54
CA SER A 90 -11.94 -4.32 -23.54
C SER A 90 -11.36 -4.68 -24.91
N VAL A 91 -10.13 -5.20 -24.94
CA VAL A 91 -9.47 -5.62 -26.19
C VAL A 91 -10.19 -6.79 -26.85
N LEU A 92 -10.56 -7.82 -26.07
CA LEU A 92 -11.30 -8.96 -26.59
C LEU A 92 -12.65 -8.53 -27.19
N LYS A 93 -13.33 -7.58 -26.54
CA LYS A 93 -14.59 -7.07 -27.05
C LYS A 93 -14.44 -6.32 -28.38
N ASP A 94 -13.37 -5.52 -28.53
CA ASP A 94 -13.08 -4.80 -29.78
C ASP A 94 -12.70 -5.76 -30.93
N MET A 95 -12.27 -7.00 -30.64
CA MET A 95 -11.97 -8.02 -31.66
C MET A 95 -13.20 -8.78 -32.15
N ASP A 96 -14.29 -8.81 -31.37
CA ASP A 96 -15.55 -9.49 -31.70
C ASP A 96 -16.55 -8.57 -32.45
N GLU A 97 -16.31 -7.25 -32.50
CA GLU A 97 -17.09 -6.24 -33.26
C GLU A 97 -16.51 -6.00 -34.66
#